data_AF-H9A202-F1
#
_entry.id   AF-H9A202-F1
#
_cell.length_a   1.000
_cell.length_b   1.000
_cell.length_c   1.000
_cell.angle_alpha   90.00
_cell.angle_beta   90.00
_cell.angle_gamma   90.00
#
_symmetry.space_group_name_H-M   'P 1'
#
loop_
_entity.id
_entity.type
_entity.pdbx_description
1 polymer ?
#
loop_
_entity_poly.entity_id
_entity_poly.type
_entity_poly.pdbx_seq_one_letter_code
_entity_poly.pdbx_strand_id
1 'polypeptide(L)'
;EGFTGFQMGSFSVDCEAVDPVDVDAVSTTVRRALATYGTQALAEMMKNGMAQDLSWKGPAKKWEETLLNLEVAGSEPGIDG
;
A
#
# COMPACT_ATOMS: atom_id res chain seq x y z
N GLU A 1 -1.68 -1.90 10.42
CA GLU A 1 -2.69 -2.94 10.67
C GLU A 1 -3.96 -2.32 11.23
N GLY A 2 -5.14 -2.66 10.72
CA GLY A 2 -6.45 -2.23 11.23
C GLY A 2 -6.81 -0.75 11.05
N PHE A 3 -5.96 0.07 10.42
CA PHE A 3 -6.19 1.51 10.24
C PHE A 3 -6.89 1.84 8.92
N THR A 4 -6.40 1.31 7.80
CA THR A 4 -7.01 1.39 6.46
C THR A 4 -7.44 0.02 5.93
N GLY A 5 -7.13 -1.05 6.68
CA GLY A 5 -7.34 -2.44 6.29
C GLY A 5 -6.42 -3.39 7.06
N PHE A 6 -6.40 -4.65 6.64
CA PHE A 6 -5.59 -5.72 7.24
C PHE A 6 -4.45 -6.11 6.30
N GLN A 7 -3.25 -6.24 6.85
CA GLN A 7 -2.06 -6.65 6.11
C GLN A 7 -1.90 -8.16 6.18
N MET A 8 -1.59 -8.80 5.05
CA MET A 8 -1.38 -10.25 4.94
C MET A 8 0.10 -10.66 4.99
N GLY A 9 1.02 -9.68 5.01
CA GLY A 9 2.45 -9.93 4.94
C GLY A 9 2.96 -10.16 3.52
N SER A 10 4.23 -10.53 3.40
CA SER A 10 4.87 -10.88 2.14
C SER A 10 4.46 -12.27 1.70
N PHE A 11 4.24 -12.44 0.39
CA PHE A 11 3.92 -13.72 -0.21
C PHE A 11 5.18 -14.34 -0.81
N SER A 12 5.16 -15.65 -1.01
CA SER A 12 6.18 -16.36 -1.76
C SER A 12 6.29 -15.79 -3.18
N VAL A 13 7.53 -15.69 -3.67
CA VAL A 13 7.83 -15.24 -5.03
C VAL A 13 7.93 -16.40 -6.02
N ASP A 14 7.78 -17.64 -5.55
CA ASP A 14 7.73 -18.83 -6.40
C ASP A 14 6.39 -18.88 -7.14
N CYS A 15 6.40 -18.56 -8.42
CA CYS A 15 5.20 -18.54 -9.26
C CYS A 15 4.71 -19.94 -9.66
N GLU A 16 5.52 -20.98 -9.48
CA GLU A 16 5.19 -22.36 -9.89
C GLU A 16 4.51 -23.15 -8.76
N ALA A 17 4.47 -22.60 -7.55
CA ALA A 17 3.89 -23.26 -6.38
C ALA A 17 3.02 -22.29 -5.57
N VAL A 18 1.94 -22.83 -5.01
CA VAL A 18 1.16 -22.11 -3.99
C VAL A 18 1.76 -22.45 -2.63
N ASP A 19 2.32 -21.45 -1.94
CA ASP A 19 2.86 -21.63 -0.60
C ASP A 19 1.71 -21.84 0.41
N PRO A 20 1.68 -22.97 1.14
CA PRO A 20 0.68 -23.19 2.19
C PRO A 20 0.63 -22.07 3.25
N VAL A 21 1.76 -21.42 3.53
CA VAL A 21 1.83 -20.30 4.49
C VAL A 21 1.03 -19.11 3.98
N ASP A 22 1.12 -18.80 2.68
CA ASP A 22 0.35 -17.72 2.06
C ASP A 22 -1.14 -18.02 2.09
N VAL A 23 -1.53 -19.29 1.86
CA VAL A 23 -2.92 -19.74 1.95
C VAL A 23 -3.46 -19.53 3.36
N ASP A 24 -2.70 -19.90 4.39
CA ASP A 24 -3.07 -19.69 5.79
C ASP A 24 -3.16 -18.20 6.14
N ALA A 25 -2.24 -17.38 5.63
CA ALA A 25 -2.25 -15.93 5.84
C ALA A 25 -3.51 -15.28 5.22
N VAL A 26 -3.89 -15.66 4.00
CA VAL A 26 -5.12 -15.22 3.33
C VAL A 26 -6.34 -15.65 4.12
N SER A 27 -6.47 -16.94 4.43
CA SER A 27 -7.62 -17.50 5.17
C SER A 27 -7.82 -16.82 6.51
N THR A 28 -6.73 -16.64 7.27
CA THR A 28 -6.75 -15.98 8.57
C THR A 28 -7.18 -14.52 8.44
N THR A 29 -6.60 -13.79 7.50
CA THR A 29 -6.84 -12.35 7.37
C THR A 29 -8.25 -12.06 6.84
N VAL A 30 -8.76 -12.86 5.90
CA VAL A 30 -10.15 -12.74 5.42
C VAL A 30 -11.15 -12.97 6.56
N ARG A 31 -10.93 -13.96 7.43
CA ARG A 31 -11.79 -14.20 8.59
C ARG A 31 -11.79 -13.01 9.55
N ARG A 32 -10.62 -12.41 9.80
CA ARG A 32 -10.48 -11.20 10.63
C ARG A 32 -11.20 -10.01 10.02
N ALA A 33 -11.08 -9.81 8.71
CA ALA A 33 -11.78 -8.74 8.00
C ALA A 33 -13.30 -8.92 8.10
N LEU A 34 -13.81 -10.14 7.86
CA LEU A 34 -15.23 -10.47 7.97
C LEU A 34 -15.79 -10.21 9.36
N ALA A 35 -15.01 -10.45 10.42
CA ALA A 35 -15.43 -10.16 11.79
C ALA A 35 -15.68 -8.66 12.05
N THR A 36 -15.19 -7.76 11.19
CA THR A 36 -15.45 -6.31 11.29
C THR A 36 -16.64 -5.84 10.46
N TYR A 37 -17.24 -6.71 9.65
CA TYR A 37 -18.34 -6.32 8.78
C TYR A 37 -19.54 -5.78 9.58
N GLY A 38 -20.06 -4.62 9.16
CA GLY A 38 -21.16 -3.93 9.84
C GLY A 38 -20.77 -3.19 11.14
N THR A 39 -19.49 -3.20 11.53
CA THR A 39 -19.01 -2.51 12.74
C THR A 39 -18.53 -1.10 12.44
N GLN A 40 -18.48 -0.26 13.48
CA GLN A 40 -17.88 1.08 13.41
C GLN A 40 -16.41 1.03 13.00
N ALA A 41 -15.68 -0.01 13.40
CA ALA A 41 -14.28 -0.19 13.03
C ALA A 41 -14.09 -0.28 11.50
N LEU A 42 -14.98 -1.00 10.80
CA LEU A 42 -14.93 -1.04 9.33
C LEU A 42 -15.26 0.32 8.71
N ALA A 43 -16.23 1.06 9.26
CA ALA A 43 -16.56 2.40 8.80
C ALA A 43 -15.39 3.38 8.94
N GLU A 44 -14.62 3.27 10.02
CA GLU A 44 -13.40 4.06 10.25
C GLU A 44 -12.30 3.66 9.28
N MET A 45 -12.05 2.37 9.06
CA MET A 45 -11.07 1.91 8.07
C MET A 45 -11.37 2.43 6.67
N MET A 46 -12.64 2.42 6.25
CA MET A 46 -13.05 2.98 4.95
C MET A 46 -12.79 4.49 4.88
N LYS A 47 -13.19 5.26 5.91
CA LYS A 47 -12.95 6.71 5.95
C LYS A 47 -11.47 7.05 5.91
N ASN A 48 -10.66 6.34 6.68
CA ASN A 48 -9.21 6.51 6.68
C ASN A 48 -8.64 6.17 5.30
N GLY A 49 -9.13 5.12 4.66
CA GLY A 49 -8.77 4.74 3.30
C GLY A 49 -9.03 5.87 2.29
N MET A 50 -10.24 6.45 2.35
CA MET A 50 -10.68 7.56 1.48
C MET A 50 -9.95 8.88 1.75
N ALA A 51 -9.43 9.08 2.96
CA ALA A 51 -8.73 10.30 3.36
C ALA A 51 -7.26 10.32 2.91
N GLN A 52 -6.73 9.23 2.36
CA GLN A 52 -5.35 9.18 1.87
C GLN A 52 -5.19 10.01 0.59
N ASP A 53 -4.13 10.80 0.52
CA ASP A 53 -3.68 11.38 -0.75
C ASP A 53 -2.99 10.29 -1.57
N LEU A 54 -3.75 9.68 -2.49
CA LEU A 54 -3.28 8.69 -3.44
C LEU A 54 -3.00 9.31 -4.83
N SER A 55 -2.87 10.64 -4.91
CA SER A 55 -2.44 11.32 -6.12
C SER A 55 -0.94 11.11 -6.38
N TRP A 56 -0.50 11.51 -7.57
CA TRP A 56 0.92 11.50 -7.92
C TRP A 56 1.73 12.63 -7.27
N LYS A 57 1.08 13.58 -6.60
CA LYS A 57 1.72 14.77 -6.03
C LYS A 57 2.93 14.45 -5.15
N GLY A 58 2.70 13.60 -4.15
CA GLY A 58 3.75 13.15 -3.24
C GLY A 58 4.77 12.21 -3.92
N PRO A 59 4.32 11.11 -4.56
CA PRO A 59 5.23 10.17 -5.21
C PRO A 59 6.13 10.79 -6.29
N ALA A 60 5.60 11.69 -7.13
CA ALA A 60 6.37 12.33 -8.19
C ALA A 60 7.48 13.22 -7.64
N LYS A 61 7.21 14.01 -6.57
CA LYS A 61 8.25 14.80 -5.91
C LYS A 61 9.38 13.94 -5.32
N LYS A 62 9.07 12.78 -4.73
CA LYS A 62 10.11 11.85 -4.24
C LYS A 62 10.98 11.30 -5.38
N TRP A 63 10.37 11.00 -6.52
CA TRP A 63 11.11 10.56 -7.71
C TRP A 63 11.98 11.67 -8.28
N GLU A 64 11.46 12.89 -8.38
CA GLU A 64 12.22 14.07 -8.80
C GLU A 64 13.45 14.26 -7.91
N GLU A 65 13.30 14.28 -6.58
CA GLU A 65 14.41 14.37 -5.63
C GLU A 65 15.45 13.26 -5.86
N THR A 66 14.99 12.02 -6.04
CA THR A 66 15.87 10.87 -6.27
C THR A 66 16.65 11.02 -7.57
N LEU A 67 16.01 11.47 -8.65
CA LEU A 67 16.61 11.60 -9.97
C LEU A 67 17.57 12.80 -10.05
N LEU A 68 17.23 13.93 -9.42
CA LEU A 68 18.12 15.09 -9.35
C LEU A 68 19.40 14.77 -8.59
N ASN A 69 19.34 13.92 -7.55
CA ASN A 69 20.50 13.44 -6.81
C ASN A 69 21.44 12.52 -7.62
N LEU A 70 21.05 12.10 -8.83
CA LEU A 70 21.95 11.39 -9.75
C LEU A 70 22.87 12.34 -10.54
N GLU A 71 22.71 13.65 -10.39
CA GLU A 71 23.58 14.71 -10.95
C GLU A 71 23.81 14.60 -12.47
N VAL A 72 22.79 14.11 -13.21
CA VAL A 72 22.85 14.03 -14.67
C VAL A 72 22.89 15.43 -15.27
N ALA A 73 23.79 15.65 -16.24
CA ALA A 73 23.99 16.97 -16.85
C ALA A 73 22.69 17.49 -17.51
N GLY A 74 22.29 18.72 -17.15
CA GLY A 74 21.09 19.37 -17.66
C GLY A 74 19.79 19.00 -16.94
N SER A 75 19.87 18.28 -15.82
CA SER A 75 18.71 18.03 -14.96
C SER A 75 18.30 19.28 -14.19
N GLU A 76 17.00 19.58 -14.21
CA GLU A 76 16.40 20.74 -13.54
C GLU A 76 15.12 20.33 -12.81
N PRO A 77 14.74 21.01 -11.71
CA PRO A 77 13.45 20.78 -11.06
C PRO A 77 12.27 21.08 -11.98
N GLY A 78 11.23 20.24 -11.90
CA GLY A 78 9.95 20.47 -12.55
C GLY A 78 9.12 21.56 -11.86
N ILE A 79 8.18 22.14 -12.60
CA ILE A 79 7.35 23.26 -12.15
C ILE A 79 6.34 22.80 -11.09
N ASP A 80 5.68 21.65 -11.32
CA ASP A 80 4.76 21.02 -10.38
C ASP A 80 5.02 19.51 -10.36
N GLY A 81 4.98 18.92 -9.15
CA GLY A 81 4.97 17.47 -8.92
C GLY A 81 3.65 17.09 -8.29
#